data_AF-A0A1H6FKF2-F1
#
_entry.id   AF-A0A1H6FKF2-F1
#
_cell.length_a   1.000
_cell.length_b   1.000
_cell.length_c   1.000
_cell.angle_alpha   90.00
_cell.angle_beta   90.00
_cell.angle_gamma   90.00
#
_symmetry.space_group_name_H-M   'P 1'
#
loop_
_entity.id
_entity.type
_entity.pdbx_description
1 polymer ?
#
loop_
_entity_poly.entity_id
_entity_poly.type
_entity_poly.pdbx_seq_one_letter_code
_entity_poly.pdbx_strand_id
1 'polypeptide(L)'
;MKGRAGSDSGRQGAESTTKAVGAAGGAPPRAVADRHARRVIDALARLRCTRPLASTPAAGDPASLRRAYLDLLKLTICDLIGPTTLTVLPTPDGGVLSRELRGELKQIRAIGMDWPYNGISMGGLMRLDDLDRCIETIANERVPGDLIEAGVWRGGAALFMRAALAAHGIEGDRVVVVADSFKGFRRDKGEPSAGRSAGLEGMLREIEYLAVSAAEVRENFARFGYTEGFEFIEGFFEETLPRLKGSRRWALIRLDGDTYTATRTGLEALYDDLVEGGFVIIDDYGWVEECRAAVEEFRAARGIEDRIEWVDWTCVRWRKGSGPGREPVRPPDLPLEDAVEQLGELQGVVNPRYGLELAPTPRIPTAREAELTLSLESAQAELAGMRERTHALNAELTGLRERLGELEQRCQKYEGALGRRITRRLRRAASLVLRHVR
;
A
#
# COMPACT_ATOMS: atom_id res chain seq x y z
N MET A 1 -29.93 53.14 53.52
CA MET A 1 -29.22 53.34 54.81
C MET A 1 -28.44 52.06 55.13
N LYS A 2 -27.10 52.16 55.17
CA LYS A 2 -26.09 51.26 55.82
C LYS A 2 -26.11 49.75 55.42
N GLY A 3 -25.03 49.08 55.01
CA GLY A 3 -23.60 49.39 54.96
C GLY A 3 -22.75 48.20 55.46
N ARG A 4 -21.58 48.00 54.81
CA ARG A 4 -20.39 47.15 55.13
C ARG A 4 -20.42 45.70 54.65
N ALA A 5 -19.53 45.21 53.77
CA ALA A 5 -18.07 45.31 53.56
C ALA A 5 -17.23 44.44 54.51
N GLY A 6 -16.50 43.48 53.92
CA GLY A 6 -15.47 42.65 54.53
C GLY A 6 -14.72 41.86 53.46
N SER A 7 -13.55 42.35 53.10
CA SER A 7 -12.52 41.74 52.25
C SER A 7 -11.83 40.58 52.95
N ASP A 8 -11.41 39.55 52.22
CA ASP A 8 -10.11 38.94 52.50
C ASP A 8 -9.46 38.27 51.29
N SER A 9 -8.14 38.35 51.26
CA SER A 9 -7.23 38.05 50.16
C SER A 9 -6.29 36.90 50.54
N GLY A 10 -5.91 36.03 49.61
CA GLY A 10 -4.62 35.33 49.73
C GLY A 10 -4.54 33.87 49.26
N ARG A 11 -3.85 33.69 48.11
CA ARG A 11 -2.83 32.66 47.77
C ARG A 11 -3.09 31.15 47.95
N GLN A 12 -3.16 30.50 46.78
CA GLN A 12 -2.39 29.33 46.30
C GLN A 12 -1.72 28.37 47.31
N GLY A 13 -2.03 27.08 47.13
CA GLY A 13 -1.20 25.94 47.53
C GLY A 13 -1.70 24.68 46.80
N ALA A 14 -0.86 24.10 45.94
CA ALA A 14 -1.09 22.85 45.23
C ALA A 14 -0.61 21.68 46.09
N GLU A 15 -1.39 20.61 46.20
CA GLU A 15 -0.94 19.33 46.76
C GLU A 15 -1.37 18.14 45.89
N SER A 16 -0.36 17.30 45.65
CA SER A 16 -0.37 16.03 44.95
C SER A 16 -0.98 14.90 45.79
N THR A 17 -1.61 13.92 45.15
CA THR A 17 -1.66 12.56 45.69
C THR A 17 -1.56 11.51 44.58
N THR A 18 -0.45 10.79 44.61
CA THR A 18 -0.15 9.52 43.92
C THR A 18 -1.06 8.38 44.41
N LYS A 19 -1.45 7.47 43.52
CA LYS A 19 -1.88 6.10 43.89
C LYS A 19 -1.42 5.08 42.84
N ALA A 20 -1.01 3.94 43.38
CA ALA A 20 -0.19 2.90 42.78
C ALA A 20 -0.91 2.01 41.76
N VAL A 21 -0.14 1.54 40.78
CA VAL A 21 -0.52 0.49 39.83
C VAL A 21 -0.05 -0.86 40.38
N GLY A 22 -1.01 -1.76 40.64
CA GLY A 22 -0.77 -3.16 40.96
C GLY A 22 -0.94 -4.02 39.71
N ALA A 23 0.05 -4.86 39.44
CA ALA A 23 0.07 -5.85 38.38
C ALA A 23 -0.85 -7.04 38.71
N ALA A 24 -1.66 -7.46 37.74
CA ALA A 24 -2.21 -8.81 37.66
C ALA A 24 -2.11 -9.29 36.21
N GLY A 25 -1.32 -10.34 35.99
CA GLY A 25 -0.98 -10.88 34.68
C GLY A 25 -2.16 -11.59 34.01
N GLY A 26 -2.36 -11.29 32.74
CA GLY A 26 -3.10 -12.08 31.77
C GLY A 26 -2.17 -12.43 30.59
N ALA A 27 -2.31 -13.64 30.05
CA ALA A 27 -1.48 -14.24 29.00
C ALA A 27 -1.21 -13.32 27.77
N PRO A 28 -0.11 -13.52 27.01
CA PRO A 28 0.36 -12.54 26.03
C PRO A 28 -0.58 -12.40 24.81
N PRO A 29 -0.53 -11.26 24.08
CA PRO A 29 -1.41 -10.92 22.95
C PRO A 29 -1.41 -11.92 21.79
N ARG A 30 -0.37 -12.75 21.68
CA ARG A 30 -0.17 -13.73 20.59
C ARG A 30 -1.33 -14.73 20.44
N ALA A 31 -1.96 -15.16 21.53
CA ALA A 31 -2.99 -16.21 21.48
C ALA A 31 -4.38 -15.71 21.02
N VAL A 32 -4.57 -14.40 20.90
CA VAL A 32 -5.83 -13.79 20.41
C VAL A 32 -5.70 -13.44 18.93
N ALA A 33 -4.52 -12.95 18.50
CA ALA A 33 -4.16 -12.74 17.10
C ALA A 33 -4.23 -14.06 16.29
N ASP A 34 -3.71 -15.17 16.84
CA ASP A 34 -3.76 -16.50 16.20
C ASP A 34 -5.20 -17.05 16.02
N ARG A 35 -6.14 -16.64 16.88
CA ARG A 35 -7.55 -17.06 16.80
C ARG A 35 -8.37 -16.22 15.83
N HIS A 36 -8.01 -14.95 15.61
CA HIS A 36 -8.67 -14.07 14.64
C HIS A 36 -8.11 -14.24 13.23
N ALA A 37 -6.80 -14.44 13.07
CA ALA A 37 -6.22 -14.86 11.79
C ALA A 37 -6.87 -16.16 11.29
N ARG A 38 -7.11 -17.13 12.19
CA ARG A 38 -7.88 -18.35 11.89
C ARG A 38 -9.34 -18.09 11.51
N ARG A 39 -9.97 -17.02 11.97
CA ARG A 39 -11.35 -16.66 11.57
C ARG A 39 -11.40 -16.00 10.19
N VAL A 40 -10.42 -15.15 9.87
CA VAL A 40 -10.25 -14.60 8.52
C VAL A 40 -9.89 -15.72 7.55
N ILE A 41 -8.96 -16.60 7.92
CA ILE A 41 -8.62 -17.81 7.19
C ILE A 41 -9.82 -18.76 7.08
N ASP A 42 -10.64 -18.94 8.12
CA ASP A 42 -11.87 -19.74 8.05
C ASP A 42 -12.94 -19.07 7.18
N ALA A 43 -13.00 -17.73 7.13
CA ALA A 43 -13.87 -16.98 6.23
C ALA A 43 -13.40 -17.06 4.76
N LEU A 44 -12.09 -16.98 4.53
CA LEU A 44 -11.42 -17.21 3.25
C LEU A 44 -11.52 -18.69 2.82
N ALA A 45 -11.50 -19.63 3.78
CA ALA A 45 -11.73 -21.05 3.57
C ALA A 45 -13.22 -21.40 3.41
N ARG A 46 -14.14 -20.46 3.66
CA ARG A 46 -15.54 -20.52 3.21
C ARG A 46 -15.69 -19.92 1.81
N LEU A 47 -14.88 -18.93 1.45
CA LEU A 47 -14.64 -18.48 0.08
C LEU A 47 -13.74 -19.45 -0.69
N ARG A 48 -13.85 -20.77 -0.44
CA ARG A 48 -13.11 -21.76 -1.24
C ARG A 48 -13.33 -21.37 -2.70
N CYS A 49 -12.26 -20.97 -3.37
CA CYS A 49 -12.10 -21.33 -4.75
C CYS A 49 -12.12 -22.86 -4.71
N THR A 50 -13.33 -23.46 -4.77
CA THR A 50 -13.55 -24.90 -4.85
C THR A 50 -13.13 -25.40 -6.21
N ARG A 51 -12.26 -24.67 -6.90
CA ARG A 51 -11.72 -25.04 -8.18
C ARG A 51 -10.84 -26.25 -7.92
N PRO A 52 -11.24 -27.44 -8.40
CA PRO A 52 -10.28 -28.50 -8.56
C PRO A 52 -9.23 -27.89 -9.50
N LEU A 53 -7.97 -27.78 -9.06
CA LEU A 53 -6.86 -27.66 -9.99
C LEU A 53 -7.09 -28.79 -11.00
N ALA A 54 -7.40 -28.41 -12.25
CA ALA A 54 -7.86 -29.37 -13.24
C ALA A 54 -6.91 -30.57 -13.22
N SER A 55 -7.49 -31.76 -12.99
CA SER A 55 -6.79 -33.02 -13.19
C SER A 55 -6.06 -32.95 -14.53
N THR A 56 -4.87 -33.56 -14.61
CA THR A 56 -4.07 -33.71 -15.83
C THR A 56 -4.99 -33.78 -17.05
N PRO A 57 -4.87 -32.85 -18.02
CA PRO A 57 -5.84 -32.73 -19.10
C PRO A 57 -6.08 -34.11 -19.73
N ALA A 58 -7.34 -34.49 -19.89
CA ALA A 58 -7.67 -35.74 -20.55
C ALA A 58 -7.08 -35.66 -21.97
N ALA A 59 -6.14 -36.58 -22.27
CA ALA A 59 -5.42 -36.55 -23.53
C ALA A 59 -6.41 -36.54 -24.70
N GLY A 60 -6.40 -35.47 -25.50
CA GLY A 60 -7.21 -35.33 -26.71
C GLY A 60 -8.51 -34.52 -26.60
N ASP A 61 -8.87 -33.95 -25.45
CA ASP A 61 -10.02 -33.01 -25.36
C ASP A 61 -9.56 -31.54 -25.50
N PRO A 62 -9.90 -30.84 -26.61
CA PRO A 62 -9.56 -29.43 -26.80
C PRO A 62 -10.13 -28.51 -25.71
N ALA A 63 -11.32 -28.83 -25.16
CA ALA A 63 -11.92 -28.03 -24.10
C ALA A 63 -11.13 -28.18 -22.78
N SER A 64 -10.63 -29.38 -22.48
CA SER A 64 -9.74 -29.62 -21.34
C SER A 64 -8.40 -28.91 -21.49
N LEU A 65 -7.81 -28.89 -22.69
CA LEU A 65 -6.56 -28.17 -22.95
C LEU A 65 -6.75 -26.65 -22.82
N ARG A 66 -7.83 -26.11 -23.37
CA ARG A 66 -8.21 -24.70 -23.21
C ARG A 66 -8.31 -24.31 -21.73
N ARG A 67 -9.07 -25.09 -20.94
CA ARG A 67 -9.21 -24.84 -19.50
C ARG A 67 -7.85 -24.87 -18.81
N ALA A 68 -7.03 -25.91 -19.05
CA ALA A 68 -5.69 -26.01 -18.45
C ALA A 68 -4.79 -24.81 -18.81
N TYR A 69 -4.84 -24.34 -20.07
CA TYR A 69 -4.10 -23.17 -20.52
C TYR A 69 -4.54 -21.89 -19.79
N LEU A 70 -5.84 -21.57 -19.83
CA LEU A 70 -6.36 -20.36 -19.19
C LEU A 70 -6.17 -20.41 -17.67
N ASP A 71 -6.28 -21.59 -17.08
CA ASP A 71 -6.05 -21.82 -15.67
C ASP A 71 -4.60 -21.51 -15.25
N LEU A 72 -3.64 -22.05 -16.01
CA LEU A 72 -2.22 -21.77 -15.78
C LEU A 72 -1.91 -20.28 -16.00
N LEU A 73 -2.50 -19.67 -17.03
CA LEU A 73 -2.31 -18.26 -17.32
C LEU A 73 -2.77 -17.38 -16.15
N LYS A 74 -3.96 -17.62 -15.61
CA LYS A 74 -4.50 -16.91 -14.44
C LYS A 74 -3.56 -17.02 -13.23
N LEU A 75 -3.08 -18.22 -12.93
CA LEU A 75 -2.13 -18.44 -11.83
C LEU A 75 -0.80 -17.72 -12.07
N THR A 76 -0.35 -17.63 -13.33
CA THR A 76 0.91 -16.98 -13.70
C THR A 76 0.81 -15.47 -13.57
N ILE A 77 -0.21 -14.84 -14.15
CA ILE A 77 -0.35 -13.38 -14.13
C ILE A 77 -0.64 -12.83 -12.72
N CYS A 78 -1.17 -13.66 -11.81
CA CYS A 78 -1.35 -13.34 -10.39
C CYS A 78 -0.15 -13.73 -9.50
N ASP A 79 0.95 -14.25 -10.05
CA ASP A 79 2.15 -14.66 -9.27
C ASP A 79 1.85 -15.72 -8.19
N LEU A 80 1.06 -16.74 -8.56
CA LEU A 80 0.66 -17.86 -7.69
C LEU A 80 1.43 -19.16 -7.97
N ILE A 81 2.20 -19.22 -9.06
CA ILE A 81 3.01 -20.39 -9.42
C ILE A 81 4.49 -20.30 -8.99
N GLY A 82 4.93 -19.10 -8.59
CA GLY A 82 6.33 -18.85 -8.25
C GLY A 82 6.77 -19.56 -6.96
N PRO A 83 8.09 -19.74 -6.76
CA PRO A 83 8.63 -20.30 -5.52
C PRO A 83 8.29 -19.43 -4.29
N THR A 84 8.19 -18.11 -4.51
CA THR A 84 7.79 -17.12 -3.52
C THR A 84 6.70 -16.24 -4.12
N THR A 85 5.70 -15.90 -3.31
CA THR A 85 4.65 -14.94 -3.68
C THR A 85 4.85 -13.70 -2.82
N LEU A 86 5.20 -12.57 -3.41
CA LEU A 86 5.47 -11.34 -2.68
C LEU A 86 4.31 -10.35 -2.85
N THR A 87 3.89 -9.75 -1.75
CA THR A 87 2.93 -8.65 -1.71
C THR A 87 3.66 -7.32 -1.52
N VAL A 88 3.07 -6.24 -2.03
CA VAL A 88 3.53 -4.86 -1.89
C VAL A 88 2.51 -4.12 -1.02
N LEU A 89 3.00 -3.33 -0.07
CA LEU A 89 2.18 -2.56 0.86
C LEU A 89 2.60 -1.09 0.80
N PRO A 90 1.64 -0.15 0.81
CA PRO A 90 1.95 1.27 0.90
C PRO A 90 2.52 1.62 2.27
N THR A 91 3.37 2.64 2.32
CA THR A 91 3.88 3.23 3.56
C THR A 91 3.29 4.63 3.78
N PRO A 92 3.20 5.12 5.04
CA PRO A 92 2.57 6.41 5.34
C PRO A 92 3.21 7.63 4.64
N ASP A 93 4.47 7.51 4.22
CA ASP A 93 5.24 8.53 3.50
C ASP A 93 5.07 8.46 1.96
N GLY A 94 4.14 7.64 1.46
CA GLY A 94 3.86 7.48 0.02
C GLY A 94 4.78 6.47 -0.68
N GLY A 95 5.72 5.86 0.05
CA GLY A 95 6.55 4.77 -0.42
C GLY A 95 5.83 3.43 -0.47
N VAL A 96 6.59 2.37 -0.78
CA VAL A 96 6.12 0.99 -0.75
C VAL A 96 7.18 0.05 -0.16
N LEU A 97 6.71 -1.02 0.46
CA LEU A 97 7.53 -2.12 0.96
C LEU A 97 6.99 -3.48 0.50
N SER A 98 7.82 -4.52 0.55
CA SER A 98 7.44 -5.88 0.15
C SER A 98 7.47 -6.89 1.30
N ARG A 99 6.59 -7.90 1.22
CA ARG A 99 6.54 -9.03 2.17
C ARG A 99 6.15 -10.31 1.46
N GLU A 100 6.67 -11.45 1.93
CA GLU A 100 6.28 -12.76 1.40
C GLU A 100 4.94 -13.23 1.98
N LEU A 101 4.03 -13.67 1.10
CA LEU A 101 2.80 -14.38 1.44
C LEU A 101 3.08 -15.88 1.58
N ARG A 102 2.96 -16.39 2.81
CA ARG A 102 3.22 -17.79 3.17
C ARG A 102 1.95 -18.51 3.58
N GLY A 103 1.87 -19.81 3.28
CA GLY A 103 0.76 -20.67 3.70
C GLY A 103 -0.60 -20.13 3.25
N GLU A 104 -1.53 -20.05 4.19
CA GLU A 104 -2.92 -19.62 3.95
C GLU A 104 -3.02 -18.14 3.52
N LEU A 105 -2.02 -17.30 3.83
CA LEU A 105 -2.01 -15.90 3.40
C LEU A 105 -1.94 -15.76 1.87
N LYS A 106 -1.52 -16.77 1.11
CA LYS A 106 -1.58 -16.74 -0.35
C LYS A 106 -3.02 -16.63 -0.88
N GLN A 107 -4.03 -16.94 -0.06
CA GLN A 107 -5.43 -16.79 -0.44
C GLN A 107 -5.81 -15.33 -0.71
N ILE A 108 -5.18 -14.36 -0.04
CA ILE A 108 -5.49 -12.94 -0.30
C ILE A 108 -5.14 -12.55 -1.75
N ARG A 109 -4.06 -13.12 -2.30
CA ARG A 109 -3.70 -12.97 -3.72
C ARG A 109 -4.74 -13.60 -4.63
N ALA A 110 -5.23 -14.78 -4.27
CA ALA A 110 -6.23 -15.50 -5.06
C ALA A 110 -7.56 -14.75 -5.15
N ILE A 111 -7.90 -13.93 -4.15
CA ILE A 111 -9.11 -13.08 -4.15
C ILE A 111 -8.83 -11.60 -4.53
N GLY A 112 -7.58 -11.29 -4.90
CA GLY A 112 -7.16 -9.96 -5.35
C GLY A 112 -7.27 -8.87 -4.27
N MET A 113 -6.89 -9.19 -3.04
CA MET A 113 -6.89 -8.29 -1.89
C MET A 113 -5.50 -7.69 -1.58
N ASP A 114 -4.53 -7.82 -2.48
CA ASP A 114 -3.18 -7.33 -2.28
C ASP A 114 -2.53 -6.86 -3.59
N TRP A 115 -1.41 -6.15 -3.48
CA TRP A 115 -0.64 -5.71 -4.64
C TRP A 115 0.50 -6.69 -4.96
N PRO A 116 0.49 -7.36 -6.13
CA PRO A 116 1.49 -8.36 -6.48
C PRO A 116 2.86 -7.75 -6.81
N TYR A 117 3.92 -8.15 -6.12
CA TYR A 117 5.27 -7.70 -6.49
C TYR A 117 5.63 -8.07 -7.94
N ASN A 118 5.47 -9.34 -8.32
CA ASN A 118 5.81 -9.85 -9.66
C ASN A 118 4.60 -10.00 -10.58
N GLY A 119 3.41 -10.19 -10.02
CA GLY A 119 2.19 -10.39 -10.80
C GLY A 119 1.90 -9.16 -11.68
N ILE A 120 1.34 -9.42 -12.86
CA ILE A 120 0.92 -8.37 -13.79
C ILE A 120 -0.58 -8.08 -13.73
N SER A 121 -1.32 -8.77 -12.84
CA SER A 121 -2.72 -8.46 -12.49
C SER A 121 -2.94 -8.59 -10.99
N MET A 122 -3.64 -7.62 -10.40
CA MET A 122 -4.10 -7.65 -9.01
C MET A 122 -5.59 -8.05 -8.87
N GLY A 123 -6.25 -8.40 -9.98
CA GLY A 123 -7.67 -8.78 -9.99
C GLY A 123 -8.00 -10.10 -9.28
N GLY A 124 -6.99 -10.93 -8.99
CA GLY A 124 -7.20 -12.25 -8.41
C GLY A 124 -7.90 -13.23 -9.37
N LEU A 125 -8.08 -14.47 -8.90
CA LEU A 125 -8.57 -15.57 -9.73
C LEU A 125 -10.09 -15.49 -9.98
N MET A 126 -10.87 -15.00 -9.02
CA MET A 126 -12.34 -14.94 -9.17
C MET A 126 -12.78 -13.97 -10.26
N ARG A 127 -12.17 -12.78 -10.34
CA ARG A 127 -12.43 -11.80 -11.41
C ARG A 127 -11.97 -12.31 -12.77
N LEU A 128 -10.80 -12.95 -12.85
CA LEU A 128 -10.32 -13.55 -14.10
C LEU A 128 -11.18 -14.74 -14.56
N ASP A 129 -11.72 -15.54 -13.64
CA ASP A 129 -12.67 -16.61 -13.95
C ASP A 129 -14.02 -16.06 -14.44
N ASP A 130 -14.46 -14.93 -13.90
CA ASP A 130 -15.65 -14.25 -14.38
C ASP A 130 -15.44 -13.61 -15.76
N LEU A 131 -14.28 -13.01 -15.99
CA LEU A 131 -13.87 -12.47 -17.27
C LEU A 131 -13.84 -13.56 -18.35
N ASP A 132 -13.30 -14.74 -18.04
CA ASP A 132 -13.33 -15.92 -18.91
C ASP A 132 -14.77 -16.35 -19.25
N ARG A 133 -15.66 -16.43 -18.24
CA ARG A 133 -17.09 -16.77 -18.44
C ARG A 133 -17.81 -15.75 -19.34
N CYS A 134 -17.50 -14.46 -19.21
CA CYS A 134 -18.04 -13.43 -20.08
C CYS A 134 -17.55 -13.62 -21.53
N ILE A 135 -16.25 -13.89 -21.72
CA ILE A 135 -15.65 -14.10 -23.04
C ILE A 135 -16.16 -15.39 -23.70
N GLU A 136 -16.32 -16.48 -22.93
CA GLU A 136 -16.94 -17.72 -23.39
C GLU A 136 -18.38 -17.47 -23.87
N THR A 137 -19.15 -16.67 -23.13
CA THR A 137 -20.51 -16.29 -23.54
C THR A 137 -20.50 -15.46 -24.82
N ILE A 138 -19.62 -14.47 -24.92
CA ILE A 138 -19.43 -13.64 -26.12
C ILE A 138 -19.09 -14.52 -27.33
N ALA A 139 -18.24 -15.54 -27.15
CA ALA A 139 -17.86 -16.49 -28.19
C ALA A 139 -19.05 -17.37 -28.63
N ASN A 140 -19.73 -17.99 -27.67
CA ASN A 140 -20.83 -18.92 -27.93
C ASN A 140 -22.04 -18.23 -28.58
N GLU A 141 -22.36 -17.02 -28.12
CA GLU A 141 -23.49 -16.24 -28.63
C GLU A 141 -23.14 -15.31 -29.79
N ARG A 142 -21.85 -15.25 -30.16
CA ARG A 142 -21.32 -14.41 -31.24
C ARG A 142 -21.66 -12.92 -31.07
N VAL A 143 -21.64 -12.43 -29.84
CA VAL A 143 -21.91 -11.02 -29.49
C VAL A 143 -20.86 -10.14 -30.18
N PRO A 144 -21.21 -9.23 -31.11
CA PRO A 144 -20.20 -8.49 -31.88
C PRO A 144 -19.51 -7.38 -31.08
N GLY A 145 -18.30 -6.97 -31.48
CA GLY A 145 -17.60 -5.82 -30.92
C GLY A 145 -16.26 -6.13 -30.25
N ASP A 146 -15.50 -5.09 -29.96
CA ASP A 146 -14.19 -5.18 -29.32
C ASP A 146 -14.31 -5.28 -27.80
N LEU A 147 -13.19 -5.54 -27.13
CA LEU A 147 -13.10 -5.58 -25.67
C LEU A 147 -12.26 -4.38 -25.22
N ILE A 148 -12.58 -3.79 -24.07
CA ILE A 148 -11.80 -2.70 -23.49
C ILE A 148 -11.61 -2.90 -21.99
N GLU A 149 -10.40 -2.59 -21.53
CA GLU A 149 -10.10 -2.34 -20.13
C GLU A 149 -9.64 -0.89 -19.97
N ALA A 150 -10.31 -0.15 -19.09
CA ALA A 150 -9.94 1.21 -18.70
C ALA A 150 -9.42 1.17 -17.26
N GLY A 151 -8.09 1.30 -17.12
CA GLY A 151 -7.33 1.04 -15.90
C GLY A 151 -6.73 -0.36 -15.95
N VAL A 152 -5.49 -0.46 -16.40
CA VAL A 152 -4.85 -1.74 -16.76
C VAL A 152 -3.68 -2.08 -15.84
N TRP A 153 -3.09 -1.09 -15.18
CA TRP A 153 -1.86 -1.25 -14.39
C TRP A 153 -0.76 -1.94 -15.22
N ARG A 154 -0.36 -3.17 -14.86
CA ARG A 154 0.62 -3.99 -15.60
C ARG A 154 0.03 -4.78 -16.78
N GLY A 155 -1.28 -4.68 -17.00
CA GLY A 155 -2.03 -5.15 -18.16
C GLY A 155 -2.43 -6.62 -18.15
N GLY A 156 -2.30 -7.32 -17.02
CA GLY A 156 -2.54 -8.77 -16.98
C GLY A 156 -3.98 -9.19 -17.32
N ALA A 157 -4.98 -8.38 -16.97
CA ALA A 157 -6.38 -8.67 -17.32
C ALA A 157 -6.66 -8.38 -18.81
N ALA A 158 -6.17 -7.27 -19.38
CA ALA A 158 -6.16 -7.06 -20.84
C ALA A 158 -5.46 -8.19 -21.62
N LEU A 159 -4.29 -8.63 -21.17
CA LEU A 159 -3.60 -9.78 -21.75
C LEU A 159 -4.45 -11.05 -21.68
N PHE A 160 -5.07 -11.29 -20.51
CA PHE A 160 -5.95 -12.44 -20.32
C PHE A 160 -7.14 -12.40 -21.28
N MET A 161 -7.74 -11.22 -21.52
CA MET A 161 -8.81 -11.08 -22.52
C MET A 161 -8.36 -11.54 -23.90
N ARG A 162 -7.18 -11.10 -24.36
CA ARG A 162 -6.64 -11.51 -25.66
C ARG A 162 -6.40 -13.02 -25.73
N ALA A 163 -5.84 -13.59 -24.66
CA ALA A 163 -5.57 -15.01 -24.56
C ALA A 163 -6.85 -15.85 -24.55
N ALA A 164 -7.88 -15.41 -23.81
CA ALA A 164 -9.17 -16.07 -23.74
C ALA A 164 -9.91 -16.03 -25.09
N LEU A 165 -9.89 -14.88 -25.79
CA LEU A 165 -10.44 -14.80 -27.16
C LEU A 165 -9.81 -15.85 -28.07
N ALA A 166 -8.48 -15.93 -28.11
CA ALA A 166 -7.76 -16.92 -28.92
C ALA A 166 -8.11 -18.36 -28.49
N ALA A 167 -8.15 -18.64 -27.19
CA ALA A 167 -8.43 -19.97 -26.67
C ALA A 167 -9.87 -20.43 -26.99
N HIS A 168 -10.83 -19.50 -27.03
CA HIS A 168 -12.22 -19.76 -27.44
C HIS A 168 -12.43 -19.72 -28.96
N GLY A 169 -11.35 -19.62 -29.75
CA GLY A 169 -11.41 -19.67 -31.22
C GLY A 169 -11.86 -18.38 -31.89
N ILE A 170 -11.80 -17.25 -31.19
CA ILE A 170 -12.02 -15.91 -31.77
C ILE A 170 -10.67 -15.36 -32.23
N GLU A 171 -10.37 -15.52 -33.51
CA GLU A 171 -9.13 -15.05 -34.14
C GLU A 171 -9.37 -13.78 -34.98
N GLY A 172 -8.35 -12.91 -35.04
CA GLY A 172 -8.19 -11.85 -36.06
C GLY A 172 -9.12 -10.63 -36.00
N ASP A 173 -10.39 -10.80 -35.65
CA ASP A 173 -11.43 -9.77 -35.88
C ASP A 173 -11.67 -8.83 -34.70
N ARG A 174 -11.16 -9.17 -33.50
CA ARG A 174 -11.38 -8.37 -32.28
C ARG A 174 -10.09 -7.85 -31.72
N VAL A 175 -10.13 -6.58 -31.34
CA VAL A 175 -9.04 -5.90 -30.65
C VAL A 175 -9.37 -5.80 -29.16
N VAL A 176 -8.35 -5.96 -28.32
CA VAL A 176 -8.41 -5.57 -26.91
C VAL A 176 -7.84 -4.17 -26.78
N VAL A 177 -8.70 -3.22 -26.43
CA VAL A 177 -8.31 -1.83 -26.17
C VAL A 177 -7.79 -1.72 -24.74
N VAL A 178 -6.57 -1.20 -24.61
CA VAL A 178 -5.80 -1.08 -23.38
C VAL A 178 -5.72 0.41 -23.06
N ALA A 179 -6.67 0.92 -22.27
CA ALA A 179 -6.78 2.34 -21.95
C ALA A 179 -6.25 2.62 -20.54
N ASP A 180 -5.21 3.44 -20.43
CA ASP A 180 -4.59 3.82 -19.16
C ASP A 180 -3.82 5.14 -19.32
N SER A 181 -3.56 5.83 -18.21
CA SER A 181 -2.64 6.97 -18.21
C SER A 181 -1.20 6.54 -18.48
N PHE A 182 -0.87 5.29 -18.12
CA PHE A 182 0.46 4.70 -18.05
C PHE A 182 1.43 5.52 -17.19
N LYS A 183 0.86 6.28 -16.25
CA LYS A 183 1.51 7.26 -15.37
C LYS A 183 0.94 7.22 -13.96
N GLY A 184 0.05 6.27 -13.65
CA GLY A 184 -0.69 6.22 -12.39
C GLY A 184 -1.77 7.29 -12.32
N PHE A 185 -2.12 7.71 -11.11
CA PHE A 185 -3.14 8.74 -10.89
C PHE A 185 -2.61 10.16 -11.17
N ARG A 186 -3.51 11.09 -11.47
CA ARG A 186 -3.15 12.50 -11.73
C ARG A 186 -2.50 13.13 -10.50
N ARG A 187 -1.34 13.76 -10.72
CA ARG A 187 -0.54 14.45 -9.69
C ARG A 187 -0.63 15.99 -9.76
N ASP A 188 -1.22 16.54 -10.82
CA ASP A 188 -1.28 17.98 -11.01
C ASP A 188 -2.19 18.67 -9.99
N LYS A 189 -1.74 19.84 -9.51
CA LYS A 189 -2.41 20.71 -8.52
C LYS A 189 -3.67 21.41 -9.07
N GLY A 190 -4.48 20.72 -9.87
CA GLY A 190 -5.88 21.11 -10.04
C GLY A 190 -6.59 20.89 -8.70
N GLU A 191 -7.70 21.60 -8.45
CA GLU A 191 -8.58 21.24 -7.35
C GLU A 191 -8.77 19.71 -7.36
N PRO A 192 -8.66 19.00 -6.21
CA PRO A 192 -9.13 17.62 -6.14
C PRO A 192 -10.49 17.62 -6.80
N SER A 193 -10.72 16.72 -7.77
CA SER A 193 -11.93 16.75 -8.60
C SER A 193 -13.12 17.14 -7.72
N ALA A 194 -13.63 18.37 -7.91
CA ALA A 194 -14.37 19.06 -6.86
C ALA A 194 -15.56 18.20 -6.45
N GLY A 195 -15.52 17.63 -5.23
CA GLY A 195 -16.51 16.65 -4.79
C GLY A 195 -15.92 15.37 -4.22
N ARG A 196 -16.64 14.26 -4.41
CA ARG A 196 -16.50 13.02 -3.64
C ARG A 196 -15.16 12.30 -3.80
N SER A 197 -14.34 12.61 -4.82
CA SER A 197 -13.12 11.85 -5.15
C SER A 197 -11.83 12.23 -4.41
N ALA A 198 -11.86 13.28 -3.58
CA ALA A 198 -10.64 13.90 -3.08
C ALA A 198 -9.80 13.02 -2.11
N GLY A 199 -10.42 12.06 -1.43
CA GLY A 199 -9.79 11.28 -0.36
C GLY A 199 -8.95 10.11 -0.88
N LEU A 200 -9.58 9.20 -1.65
CA LEU A 200 -8.92 8.00 -2.19
C LEU A 200 -7.90 8.36 -3.27
N GLU A 201 -8.27 9.22 -4.22
CA GLU A 201 -7.39 9.70 -5.29
C GLU A 201 -6.15 10.39 -4.73
N GLY A 202 -6.31 11.16 -3.64
CA GLY A 202 -5.23 11.84 -2.94
C GLY A 202 -4.20 10.89 -2.32
N MET A 203 -4.63 9.71 -1.85
CA MET A 203 -3.74 8.67 -1.36
C MET A 203 -3.03 7.95 -2.51
N LEU A 204 -3.79 7.52 -3.51
CA LEU A 204 -3.28 6.66 -4.59
C LEU A 204 -2.27 7.38 -5.51
N ARG A 205 -2.43 8.70 -5.73
CA ARG A 205 -1.49 9.49 -6.57
C ARG A 205 -0.09 9.64 -6.01
N GLU A 206 0.10 9.43 -4.71
CA GLU A 206 1.42 9.48 -4.10
C GLU A 206 2.18 8.15 -4.31
N ILE A 207 1.47 7.08 -4.67
CA ILE A 207 2.00 5.72 -4.77
C ILE A 207 2.54 5.48 -6.19
N GLU A 208 3.85 5.70 -6.36
CA GLU A 208 4.54 5.52 -7.65
C GLU A 208 4.45 4.08 -8.20
N TYR A 209 4.25 3.09 -7.33
CA TYR A 209 4.07 1.69 -7.72
C TYR A 209 2.89 1.43 -8.67
N LEU A 210 1.89 2.31 -8.67
CA LEU A 210 0.73 2.23 -9.57
C LEU A 210 1.01 2.86 -10.95
N ALA A 211 2.14 3.55 -11.12
CA ALA A 211 2.53 4.18 -12.38
C ALA A 211 3.37 3.21 -13.24
N VAL A 212 2.71 2.49 -14.15
CA VAL A 212 3.35 1.53 -15.05
C VAL A 212 3.32 2.07 -16.48
N SER A 213 4.48 2.15 -17.12
CA SER A 213 4.58 2.69 -18.48
C SER A 213 3.97 1.78 -19.54
N ALA A 214 3.49 2.36 -20.64
CA ALA A 214 2.96 1.59 -21.77
C ALA A 214 4.03 0.69 -22.41
N ALA A 215 5.30 1.05 -22.30
CA ALA A 215 6.42 0.22 -22.75
C ALA A 215 6.56 -1.04 -21.88
N GLU A 216 6.45 -0.91 -20.55
CA GLU A 216 6.47 -2.04 -19.62
C GLU A 216 5.28 -2.97 -19.83
N VAL A 217 4.07 -2.42 -20.05
CA VAL A 217 2.89 -3.24 -20.37
C VAL A 217 3.08 -4.03 -21.67
N ARG A 218 3.62 -3.41 -22.73
CA ARG A 218 3.94 -4.11 -23.98
C ARG A 218 5.00 -5.19 -23.78
N GLU A 219 6.02 -4.93 -22.97
CA GLU A 219 7.04 -5.93 -22.63
C GLU A 219 6.44 -7.11 -21.86
N ASN A 220 5.56 -6.82 -20.90
CA ASN A 220 4.80 -7.86 -20.20
C ASN A 220 4.03 -8.71 -21.22
N PHE A 221 3.35 -8.11 -22.20
CA PHE A 221 2.61 -8.89 -23.19
C PHE A 221 3.51 -9.76 -24.06
N ALA A 222 4.64 -9.23 -24.50
CA ALA A 222 5.63 -9.96 -25.29
C ALA A 222 6.19 -11.18 -24.54
N ARG A 223 6.38 -11.11 -23.21
CA ARG A 223 6.86 -12.24 -22.38
C ARG A 223 5.91 -13.44 -22.39
N PHE A 224 4.62 -13.23 -22.66
CA PHE A 224 3.62 -14.29 -22.80
C PHE A 224 3.34 -14.65 -24.27
N GLY A 225 4.10 -14.09 -25.22
CA GLY A 225 3.95 -14.36 -26.66
C GLY A 225 2.80 -13.57 -27.32
N TYR A 226 2.33 -12.50 -26.69
CA TYR A 226 1.23 -11.67 -27.20
C TYR A 226 1.75 -10.30 -27.65
N THR A 227 1.91 -10.09 -28.96
CA THR A 227 2.38 -8.80 -29.53
C THR A 227 1.35 -8.11 -30.42
N GLU A 228 0.24 -8.77 -30.72
CA GLU A 228 -0.78 -8.31 -31.67
C GLU A 228 -2.21 -8.46 -31.12
N GLY A 229 -3.15 -7.72 -31.72
CA GLY A 229 -4.56 -7.70 -31.30
C GLY A 229 -4.83 -6.80 -30.10
N PHE A 230 -3.97 -5.81 -29.88
CA PHE A 230 -4.15 -4.77 -28.86
C PHE A 230 -4.10 -3.39 -29.50
N GLU A 231 -4.87 -2.47 -28.93
CA GLU A 231 -4.79 -1.04 -29.22
C GLU A 231 -4.60 -0.27 -27.92
N PHE A 232 -3.50 0.48 -27.82
CA PHE A 232 -3.17 1.23 -26.62
C PHE A 232 -3.71 2.66 -26.72
N ILE A 233 -4.49 3.05 -25.72
CA ILE A 233 -5.01 4.41 -25.58
C ILE A 233 -4.28 5.05 -24.40
N GLU A 234 -3.22 5.78 -24.71
CA GLU A 234 -2.32 6.38 -23.71
C GLU A 234 -2.80 7.78 -23.30
N GLY A 235 -3.18 7.94 -22.03
CA GLY A 235 -3.56 9.22 -21.44
C GLY A 235 -4.66 9.10 -20.39
N PHE A 236 -4.94 10.19 -19.68
CA PHE A 236 -6.00 10.20 -18.66
C PHE A 236 -7.37 10.02 -19.30
N PHE A 237 -8.30 9.39 -18.58
CA PHE A 237 -9.57 8.95 -19.13
C PHE A 237 -10.43 10.10 -19.67
N GLU A 238 -10.44 11.23 -18.97
CA GLU A 238 -11.17 12.45 -19.33
C GLU A 238 -10.69 13.03 -20.67
N GLU A 239 -9.44 12.80 -21.02
CA GLU A 239 -8.82 13.29 -22.24
C GLU A 239 -8.97 12.31 -23.41
N THR A 240 -9.09 11.02 -23.11
CA THR A 240 -8.93 9.93 -24.09
C THR A 240 -10.22 9.15 -24.36
N LEU A 241 -10.94 8.69 -23.33
CA LEU A 241 -12.14 7.86 -23.51
C LEU A 241 -13.25 8.55 -24.30
N PRO A 242 -13.55 9.87 -24.13
CA PRO A 242 -14.55 10.54 -24.95
C PRO A 242 -14.29 10.46 -26.46
N ARG A 243 -13.03 10.28 -26.89
CA ARG A 243 -12.67 10.13 -28.32
C ARG A 243 -13.07 8.77 -28.88
N LEU A 244 -13.33 7.78 -28.03
CA LEU A 244 -13.75 6.45 -28.43
C LEU A 244 -15.25 6.36 -28.68
N LYS A 245 -16.03 7.35 -28.24
CA LYS A 245 -17.47 7.39 -28.42
C LYS A 245 -17.86 7.37 -29.90
N GLY A 246 -18.66 6.40 -30.30
CA GLY A 246 -19.10 6.16 -31.68
C GLY A 246 -17.99 5.62 -32.59
N SER A 247 -16.79 5.34 -32.08
CA SER A 247 -15.66 4.88 -32.92
C SER A 247 -15.76 3.40 -33.28
N ARG A 248 -16.38 2.59 -32.42
CA ARG A 248 -16.54 1.14 -32.57
C ARG A 248 -17.62 0.62 -31.65
N ARG A 249 -17.95 -0.67 -31.80
CA ARG A 249 -18.89 -1.38 -30.91
C ARG A 249 -18.12 -2.17 -29.85
N TRP A 250 -18.68 -2.28 -28.65
CA TRP A 250 -18.10 -3.06 -27.55
C TRP A 250 -18.90 -4.33 -27.29
N ALA A 251 -18.20 -5.44 -27.08
CA ALA A 251 -18.77 -6.68 -26.54
C ALA A 251 -18.52 -6.80 -25.03
N LEU A 252 -17.42 -6.21 -24.52
CA LEU A 252 -17.08 -6.18 -23.10
C LEU A 252 -16.40 -4.86 -22.75
N ILE A 253 -16.85 -4.24 -21.67
CA ILE A 253 -16.24 -3.06 -21.05
C ILE A 253 -15.86 -3.42 -19.63
N ARG A 254 -14.57 -3.39 -19.28
CA ARG A 254 -14.09 -3.48 -17.89
C ARG A 254 -13.58 -2.11 -17.44
N LEU A 255 -14.16 -1.58 -16.37
CA LEU A 255 -13.74 -0.33 -15.73
C LEU A 255 -13.09 -0.65 -14.39
N ASP A 256 -11.84 -0.22 -14.23
CA ASP A 256 -10.96 -0.51 -13.09
C ASP A 256 -10.08 0.73 -12.81
N GLY A 257 -10.76 1.86 -12.65
CA GLY A 257 -10.16 3.18 -12.50
C GLY A 257 -10.36 3.80 -11.12
N ASP A 258 -10.91 3.02 -10.16
CA ASP A 258 -11.24 3.34 -8.76
C ASP A 258 -12.21 4.52 -8.55
N THR A 259 -11.88 5.69 -9.05
CA THR A 259 -12.53 6.95 -8.69
C THR A 259 -13.91 7.11 -9.32
N TYR A 260 -14.71 7.98 -8.71
CA TYR A 260 -15.99 8.41 -9.28
C TYR A 260 -15.81 8.95 -10.71
N THR A 261 -14.85 9.86 -10.91
CA THR A 261 -14.61 10.54 -12.20
C THR A 261 -14.23 9.53 -13.29
N ALA A 262 -13.26 8.66 -13.01
CA ALA A 262 -12.83 7.61 -13.95
C ALA A 262 -14.00 6.71 -14.36
N THR A 263 -14.75 6.21 -13.37
CA THR A 263 -15.91 5.33 -13.58
C THR A 263 -16.99 6.04 -14.40
N ARG A 264 -17.34 7.27 -14.04
CA ARG A 264 -18.37 8.07 -14.72
C ARG A 264 -17.99 8.36 -16.17
N THR A 265 -16.75 8.80 -16.42
CA THR A 265 -16.23 9.06 -17.76
C THR A 265 -16.24 7.81 -18.63
N GLY A 266 -15.79 6.67 -18.09
CA GLY A 266 -15.82 5.39 -18.81
C GLY A 266 -17.24 4.99 -19.23
N LEU A 267 -18.20 5.08 -18.31
CA LEU A 267 -19.61 4.78 -18.61
C LEU A 267 -20.20 5.72 -19.68
N GLU A 268 -19.94 7.02 -19.62
CA GLU A 268 -20.46 8.00 -20.59
C GLU A 268 -19.89 7.85 -22.00
N ALA A 269 -18.61 7.47 -22.06
CA ALA A 269 -17.89 7.32 -23.30
C ALA A 269 -18.23 6.00 -24.02
N LEU A 270 -18.38 4.90 -23.26
CA LEU A 270 -18.34 3.55 -23.83
C LEU A 270 -19.70 2.85 -23.85
N TYR A 271 -20.60 3.13 -22.89
CA TYR A 271 -21.82 2.32 -22.70
C TYR A 271 -22.83 2.41 -23.85
N ASP A 272 -22.89 3.57 -24.51
CA ASP A 272 -23.78 3.80 -25.65
C ASP A 272 -23.42 2.88 -26.83
N ASP A 273 -22.14 2.56 -26.99
CA ASP A 273 -21.61 1.70 -28.04
C ASP A 273 -21.49 0.22 -27.63
N LEU A 274 -21.83 -0.12 -26.38
CA LEU A 274 -21.96 -1.51 -25.93
C LEU A 274 -23.14 -2.17 -26.65
N VAL A 275 -22.90 -3.32 -27.26
CA VAL A 275 -23.98 -4.04 -27.96
C VAL A 275 -24.88 -4.80 -27.00
N GLU A 276 -26.09 -5.10 -27.46
CA GLU A 276 -27.01 -5.99 -26.74
C GLU A 276 -26.34 -7.35 -26.47
N GLY A 277 -26.50 -7.85 -25.24
CA GLY A 277 -25.85 -9.07 -24.79
C GLY A 277 -24.37 -8.91 -24.44
N GLY A 278 -23.78 -7.72 -24.59
CA GLY A 278 -22.45 -7.37 -24.11
C GLY A 278 -22.39 -7.17 -22.59
N PHE A 279 -21.18 -7.15 -22.05
CA PHE A 279 -20.94 -7.08 -20.61
C PHE A 279 -20.31 -5.76 -20.17
N VAL A 280 -20.73 -5.26 -19.01
CA VAL A 280 -19.98 -4.24 -18.25
C VAL A 280 -19.51 -4.88 -16.95
N ILE A 281 -18.23 -4.70 -16.65
CA ILE A 281 -17.58 -5.12 -15.40
C ILE A 281 -17.07 -3.87 -14.70
N ILE A 282 -17.41 -3.73 -13.42
CA ILE A 282 -16.94 -2.66 -12.53
C ILE A 282 -16.16 -3.31 -11.41
N ASP A 283 -14.85 -3.06 -11.36
CA ASP A 283 -13.95 -3.75 -10.45
C ASP A 283 -14.09 -3.30 -8.99
N ASP A 284 -14.36 -2.01 -8.79
CA ASP A 284 -14.26 -1.35 -7.48
C ASP A 284 -15.60 -1.07 -6.79
N TYR A 285 -16.70 -1.62 -7.31
CA TYR A 285 -18.08 -1.29 -6.88
C TYR A 285 -18.37 -1.62 -5.40
N GLY A 286 -17.79 -2.70 -4.88
CA GLY A 286 -18.01 -3.20 -3.52
C GLY A 286 -17.15 -2.48 -2.48
N TRP A 287 -15.96 -2.04 -2.87
CA TRP A 287 -14.95 -1.44 -2.01
C TRP A 287 -14.96 0.09 -2.03
N VAL A 288 -15.12 0.69 -3.20
CA VAL A 288 -15.02 2.13 -3.40
C VAL A 288 -16.42 2.74 -3.53
N GLU A 289 -16.86 3.44 -2.48
CA GLU A 289 -18.18 4.09 -2.43
C GLU A 289 -18.37 5.09 -3.58
N GLU A 290 -17.31 5.80 -3.95
CA GLU A 290 -17.29 6.73 -5.08
C GLU A 290 -17.56 6.04 -6.42
N CYS A 291 -16.92 4.89 -6.67
CA CYS A 291 -17.16 4.07 -7.84
C CYS A 291 -18.63 3.61 -7.90
N ARG A 292 -19.15 3.11 -6.77
CA ARG A 292 -20.55 2.71 -6.63
C ARG A 292 -21.50 3.85 -6.96
N ALA A 293 -21.26 5.04 -6.40
CA ALA A 293 -22.09 6.22 -6.66
C ALA A 293 -22.11 6.59 -8.16
N ALA A 294 -20.96 6.55 -8.84
CA ALA A 294 -20.89 6.83 -10.28
C ALA A 294 -21.73 5.84 -11.11
N VAL A 295 -21.70 4.55 -10.76
CA VAL A 295 -22.49 3.51 -11.42
C VAL A 295 -23.99 3.71 -11.17
N GLU A 296 -24.38 3.92 -9.92
CA GLU A 296 -25.79 4.07 -9.53
C GLU A 296 -26.42 5.31 -10.14
N GLU A 297 -25.73 6.46 -10.07
CA GLU A 297 -26.20 7.71 -10.67
C GLU A 297 -26.32 7.60 -12.20
N PHE A 298 -25.33 6.98 -12.87
CA PHE A 298 -25.39 6.73 -14.32
C PHE A 298 -26.58 5.87 -14.72
N ARG A 299 -26.79 4.76 -14.00
CA ARG A 299 -27.89 3.82 -14.27
C ARG A 299 -29.24 4.45 -14.02
N ALA A 300 -29.40 5.17 -12.91
CA ALA A 300 -30.63 5.88 -12.56
C ALA A 300 -30.97 6.95 -13.62
N ALA A 301 -29.98 7.75 -14.04
CA ALA A 301 -30.17 8.80 -15.04
C ALA A 301 -30.63 8.27 -16.42
N ARG A 302 -30.36 6.99 -16.71
CA ARG A 302 -30.65 6.36 -18.00
C ARG A 302 -31.73 5.27 -17.95
N GLY A 303 -32.32 5.04 -16.78
CA GLY A 303 -33.30 3.97 -16.59
C GLY A 303 -32.74 2.57 -16.89
N ILE A 304 -31.47 2.32 -16.57
CA ILE A 304 -30.85 1.02 -16.79
C ILE A 304 -31.24 0.08 -15.65
N GLU A 305 -32.08 -0.89 -15.97
CA GLU A 305 -32.59 -1.89 -15.01
C GLU A 305 -31.87 -3.25 -15.11
N ASP A 306 -30.90 -3.39 -16.02
CA ASP A 306 -30.13 -4.63 -16.21
C ASP A 306 -29.55 -5.16 -14.90
N ARG A 307 -29.80 -6.42 -14.59
CA ARG A 307 -29.40 -7.04 -13.32
C ARG A 307 -27.90 -6.92 -13.05
N ILE A 308 -27.54 -6.35 -11.89
CA ILE A 308 -26.19 -6.39 -11.35
C ILE A 308 -25.94 -7.77 -10.71
N GLU A 309 -24.80 -8.37 -11.02
CA GLU A 309 -24.32 -9.64 -10.47
C GLU A 309 -22.97 -9.43 -9.79
N TRP A 310 -22.85 -9.86 -8.53
CA TRP A 310 -21.60 -9.85 -7.80
C TRP A 310 -20.65 -10.93 -8.31
N VAL A 311 -19.40 -10.55 -8.53
CA VAL A 311 -18.31 -11.45 -8.90
C VAL A 311 -17.54 -11.90 -7.66
N ASP A 312 -17.12 -10.94 -6.84
CA ASP A 312 -16.46 -11.16 -5.56
C ASP A 312 -16.83 -10.05 -4.55
N TRP A 313 -15.94 -9.75 -3.60
CA TRP A 313 -16.14 -8.76 -2.55
C TRP A 313 -16.14 -7.29 -3.05
N THR A 314 -15.54 -7.02 -4.21
CA THR A 314 -15.43 -5.68 -4.81
C THR A 314 -16.09 -5.60 -6.19
N CYS A 315 -15.94 -6.64 -7.00
CA CYS A 315 -16.30 -6.59 -8.41
C CYS A 315 -17.77 -6.96 -8.63
N VAL A 316 -18.43 -6.22 -9.53
CA VAL A 316 -19.73 -6.55 -10.08
C VAL A 316 -19.72 -6.51 -11.59
N ARG A 317 -20.68 -7.19 -12.21
CA ARG A 317 -20.93 -7.08 -13.65
C ARG A 317 -22.42 -7.01 -13.94
N TRP A 318 -22.78 -6.52 -15.12
CA TRP A 318 -24.10 -6.76 -15.70
C TRP A 318 -24.00 -7.02 -17.19
N ARG A 319 -25.03 -7.66 -17.73
CA ARG A 319 -25.20 -7.91 -19.15
C ARG A 319 -26.24 -6.96 -19.72
N LYS A 320 -25.89 -6.21 -20.76
CA LYS A 320 -26.81 -5.28 -21.43
C LYS A 320 -27.98 -6.06 -22.03
N GLY A 321 -29.22 -5.71 -21.68
CA GLY A 321 -30.41 -6.42 -22.13
C GLY A 321 -30.87 -7.56 -21.23
N SER A 322 -30.24 -7.77 -20.08
CA SER A 322 -30.65 -8.81 -19.13
C SER A 322 -31.99 -8.48 -18.45
N GLY A 323 -32.40 -7.22 -18.49
CA GLY A 323 -33.62 -6.74 -17.85
C GLY A 323 -33.53 -6.78 -16.32
N PRO A 324 -34.64 -6.42 -15.63
CA PRO A 324 -34.67 -6.39 -14.17
C PRO A 324 -34.50 -7.80 -13.60
N GLY A 325 -33.59 -7.93 -12.64
CA GLY A 325 -33.39 -9.16 -11.88
C GLY A 325 -33.57 -8.94 -10.38
N ARG A 326 -33.55 -10.02 -9.61
CA ARG A 326 -33.51 -9.94 -8.15
C ARG A 326 -32.36 -9.05 -7.68
N GLU A 327 -32.62 -8.29 -6.62
CA GLU A 327 -31.67 -7.42 -5.95
C GLU A 327 -30.34 -8.16 -5.70
N PRO A 328 -29.19 -7.52 -6.01
CA PRO A 328 -27.91 -8.20 -5.99
C PRO A 328 -27.57 -8.62 -4.56
N VAL A 329 -27.52 -9.92 -4.30
CA VAL A 329 -27.10 -10.46 -3.00
C VAL A 329 -25.60 -10.21 -2.87
N ARG A 330 -25.23 -9.19 -2.09
CA ARG A 330 -23.83 -8.96 -1.71
C ARG A 330 -23.31 -10.25 -1.05
N PRO A 331 -22.15 -10.78 -1.47
CA PRO A 331 -21.48 -11.81 -0.69
C PRO A 331 -21.37 -11.34 0.76
N PRO A 332 -21.48 -12.22 1.76
CA PRO A 332 -21.38 -11.80 3.16
C PRO A 332 -20.10 -10.99 3.35
N ASP A 333 -20.22 -9.85 4.04
CA ASP A 333 -19.11 -8.95 4.31
C ASP A 333 -17.94 -9.78 4.86
N LEU A 334 -16.85 -9.84 4.10
CA LEU A 334 -15.58 -10.25 4.65
C LEU A 334 -15.31 -9.28 5.82
N PRO A 335 -14.81 -9.75 6.98
CA PRO A 335 -14.26 -8.85 7.99
C PRO A 335 -12.99 -8.21 7.39
N LEU A 336 -13.18 -7.22 6.52
CA LEU A 336 -12.15 -6.56 5.71
C LEU A 336 -11.33 -5.60 6.55
N GLU A 337 -11.97 -4.95 7.52
CA GLU A 337 -11.31 -4.08 8.52
C GLU A 337 -10.24 -4.86 9.28
N ASP A 338 -10.55 -6.08 9.74
CA ASP A 338 -9.60 -6.95 10.46
C ASP A 338 -8.43 -7.45 9.57
N ALA A 339 -8.67 -7.68 8.27
CA ALA A 339 -7.62 -8.20 7.37
C ALA A 339 -6.59 -7.13 6.99
N VAL A 340 -7.04 -5.89 6.78
CA VAL A 340 -6.17 -4.73 6.49
C VAL A 340 -5.44 -4.27 7.75
N GLU A 341 -6.12 -4.25 8.91
CA GLU A 341 -5.52 -3.93 10.20
C GLU A 341 -4.47 -4.99 10.61
N GLN A 342 -4.73 -6.28 10.39
CA GLN A 342 -3.74 -7.35 10.64
C GLN A 342 -2.55 -7.34 9.67
N LEU A 343 -2.73 -6.91 8.41
CA LEU A 343 -1.60 -6.72 7.49
C LEU A 343 -0.62 -5.65 8.04
N GLY A 344 -1.15 -4.62 8.72
CA GLY A 344 -0.41 -3.58 9.43
C GLY A 344 0.20 -4.01 10.77
N GLU A 345 -0.48 -4.90 11.52
CA GLU A 345 -0.02 -5.36 12.86
C GLU A 345 0.99 -6.52 12.84
N LEU A 346 1.14 -7.25 11.72
CA LEU A 346 2.08 -8.37 11.56
C LEU A 346 3.55 -7.91 11.33
N GLN A 347 4.05 -7.05 12.22
CA GLN A 347 5.47 -6.68 12.30
C GLN A 347 6.27 -7.81 12.96
N GLY A 348 7.22 -8.36 12.20
CA GLY A 348 8.34 -9.12 12.74
C GLY A 348 8.26 -10.65 12.66
N VAL A 349 8.69 -11.21 11.52
CA VAL A 349 9.37 -12.53 11.48
C VAL A 349 10.40 -12.54 10.33
N VAL A 350 11.66 -12.82 10.67
CA VAL A 350 12.83 -12.84 9.76
C VAL A 350 13.27 -14.30 9.51
N ASN A 351 13.71 -14.64 8.29
CA ASN A 351 14.56 -15.82 8.05
C ASN A 351 15.45 -15.62 6.79
N PRO A 352 16.79 -15.87 6.84
CA PRO A 352 17.71 -15.53 5.76
C PRO A 352 18.10 -16.73 4.87
N ARG A 353 18.11 -16.50 3.56
CA ARG A 353 18.96 -17.07 2.48
C ARG A 353 18.11 -16.97 1.19
N TYR A 354 18.57 -16.39 0.10
CA TYR A 354 19.63 -16.87 -0.78
C TYR A 354 20.08 -15.72 -1.71
N GLY A 355 21.36 -15.68 -2.03
CA GLY A 355 21.92 -14.73 -2.98
C GLY A 355 21.73 -15.21 -4.42
N LEU A 356 21.06 -14.39 -5.23
CA LEU A 356 21.12 -14.39 -6.68
C LEU A 356 21.01 -12.92 -7.12
N GLU A 357 22.04 -12.43 -7.80
CA GLU A 357 22.05 -11.09 -8.41
C GLU A 357 21.33 -11.15 -9.76
N LEU A 358 20.20 -10.45 -9.84
CA LEU A 358 19.56 -10.05 -11.11
C LEU A 358 19.73 -8.54 -11.24
N ALA A 359 19.94 -8.06 -12.48
CA ALA A 359 20.13 -6.65 -12.81
C ALA A 359 19.03 -5.75 -12.20
N PRO A 360 19.34 -4.48 -11.86
CA PRO A 360 18.53 -3.68 -10.94
C PRO A 360 17.25 -3.18 -11.62
N THR A 361 16.17 -3.92 -11.44
CA THR A 361 14.86 -3.28 -11.24
C THR A 361 14.94 -2.49 -9.93
N PRO A 362 14.27 -1.32 -9.80
CA PRO A 362 14.18 -0.64 -8.51
C PRO A 362 13.60 -1.62 -7.49
N ARG A 363 14.46 -2.12 -6.61
CA ARG A 363 14.15 -3.19 -5.67
C ARG A 363 13.27 -2.59 -4.57
N ILE A 364 12.00 -2.95 -4.53
CA ILE A 364 11.11 -2.53 -3.44
C ILE A 364 11.66 -3.16 -2.15
N PRO A 365 12.02 -2.35 -1.14
CA PRO A 365 12.65 -2.87 0.08
C PRO A 365 11.69 -3.84 0.77
N THR A 366 12.25 -4.89 1.35
CA THR A 366 11.45 -5.78 2.22
C THR A 366 11.03 -5.03 3.48
N ALA A 367 9.91 -5.44 4.09
CA ALA A 367 9.47 -4.87 5.37
C ALA A 367 10.59 -4.86 6.43
N ARG A 368 11.44 -5.90 6.43
CA ARG A 368 12.58 -6.00 7.34
C ARG A 368 13.69 -4.99 7.02
N GLU A 369 13.98 -4.76 5.73
CA GLU A 369 14.95 -3.74 5.34
C GLU A 369 14.46 -2.35 5.73
N ALA A 370 13.17 -2.04 5.52
CA ALA A 370 12.57 -0.77 5.94
C ALA A 370 12.67 -0.55 7.47
N GLU A 371 12.34 -1.58 8.28
CA GLU A 371 12.47 -1.54 9.74
C GLU A 371 13.91 -1.31 10.19
N LEU A 372 14.87 -1.98 9.55
CA LEU A 372 16.29 -1.83 9.85
C LEU A 372 16.82 -0.44 9.47
N THR A 373 16.34 0.14 8.37
CA THR A 373 16.69 1.52 7.99
C THR A 373 16.20 2.51 9.03
N LEU A 374 14.93 2.43 9.46
CA LEU A 374 14.39 3.30 10.52
C LEU A 374 15.15 3.13 11.84
N SER A 375 15.51 1.89 12.19
CA SER A 375 16.30 1.59 13.39
C SER A 375 17.71 2.19 13.30
N LEU A 376 18.33 2.14 12.11
CA LEU A 376 19.64 2.71 11.85
C LEU A 376 19.61 4.24 11.96
N GLU A 377 18.60 4.90 11.39
CA GLU A 377 18.41 6.35 11.47
C GLU A 377 18.22 6.81 12.92
N SER A 378 17.38 6.10 13.68
CA SER A 378 17.18 6.37 15.11
C SER A 378 18.49 6.22 15.89
N ALA A 379 19.23 5.13 15.68
CA ALA A 379 20.53 4.91 16.34
C ALA A 379 21.58 5.97 15.94
N GLN A 380 21.58 6.43 14.68
CA GLN A 380 22.46 7.50 14.23
C GLN A 380 22.12 8.85 14.89
N ALA A 381 20.83 9.16 15.04
CA ALA A 381 20.37 10.35 15.75
C ALA A 381 20.77 10.32 17.24
N GLU A 382 20.60 9.16 17.90
CA GLU A 382 21.04 8.96 19.29
C GLU A 382 22.57 9.14 19.42
N LEU A 383 23.35 8.56 18.50
CA LEU A 383 24.80 8.69 18.48
C LEU A 383 25.24 10.14 18.26
N ALA A 384 24.57 10.88 17.38
CA ALA A 384 24.81 12.32 17.18
C ALA A 384 24.57 13.09 18.49
N GLY A 385 23.45 12.84 19.17
CA GLY A 385 23.16 13.46 20.47
C GLY A 385 24.12 13.04 21.59
N MET A 386 24.68 11.83 21.57
CA MET A 386 25.75 11.42 22.49
C MET A 386 27.07 12.12 22.19
N ARG A 387 27.42 12.32 20.91
CA ARG A 387 28.62 13.05 20.49
C ARG A 387 28.56 14.50 20.93
N GLU A 388 27.43 15.18 20.74
CA GLU A 388 27.24 16.56 21.22
C GLU A 388 27.40 16.68 22.73
N ARG A 389 26.79 15.77 23.51
CA ARG A 389 26.95 15.72 24.97
C ARG A 389 28.41 15.49 25.37
N THR A 390 29.12 14.61 24.66
CA THR A 390 30.54 14.33 24.91
C THR A 390 31.40 15.57 24.62
N HIS A 391 31.11 16.29 23.53
CA HIS A 391 31.78 17.55 23.23
C HIS A 391 31.53 18.62 24.30
N ALA A 392 30.29 18.76 24.79
CA ALA A 392 29.95 19.70 25.86
C ALA A 392 30.68 19.37 27.18
N LEU A 393 30.69 18.10 27.59
CA LEU A 393 31.40 17.65 28.79
C LEU A 393 32.92 17.85 28.67
N ASN A 394 33.50 17.62 27.50
CA ASN A 394 34.93 17.86 27.26
C ASN A 394 35.28 19.35 27.35
N ALA A 395 34.41 20.24 26.85
CA ALA A 395 34.59 21.69 27.00
C ALA A 395 34.53 22.11 28.47
N GLU A 396 33.59 21.58 29.25
CA GLU A 396 33.49 21.83 30.70
C GLU A 396 34.72 21.32 31.46
N LEU A 397 35.19 20.10 31.18
CA LEU A 397 36.40 19.54 31.76
C LEU A 397 37.64 20.38 31.45
N THR A 398 37.73 20.94 30.24
CA THR A 398 38.82 21.83 29.85
C THR A 398 38.80 23.10 30.71
N GLY A 399 37.64 23.74 30.85
CA GLY A 399 37.49 24.91 31.73
C GLY A 399 37.77 24.62 33.20
N LEU A 400 37.43 23.42 33.71
CA LEU A 400 37.77 23.01 35.08
C LEU A 400 39.28 22.80 35.25
N ARG A 401 39.96 22.22 34.27
CA ARG A 401 41.43 22.05 34.29
C ARG A 401 42.17 23.38 34.30
N GLU A 402 41.70 24.34 33.52
CA GLU A 402 42.26 25.71 33.52
C GLU A 402 42.13 26.37 34.90
N ARG A 403 40.94 26.32 35.50
CA ARG A 403 40.69 26.84 36.86
C ARG A 403 41.55 26.15 37.91
N LEU A 404 41.75 24.83 37.81
CA LEU A 404 42.63 24.09 38.70
C LEU A 404 44.07 24.58 38.57
N GLY A 405 44.57 24.75 37.34
CA GLY A 405 45.91 25.29 37.09
C GLY A 405 46.10 26.70 37.66
N GLU A 406 45.09 27.58 37.52
CA GLU A 406 45.11 28.90 38.16
C GLU A 406 45.18 28.83 39.69
N LEU A 407 44.41 27.91 40.30
CA LEU A 407 44.43 27.69 41.75
C LEU A 407 45.77 27.15 42.24
N GLU A 408 46.38 26.22 41.51
CA GLU A 408 47.71 25.67 41.80
C GLU A 408 48.78 26.77 41.77
N GLN A 409 48.78 27.62 40.72
CA GLN A 409 49.69 28.76 40.62
C GLN A 409 49.50 29.75 41.77
N ARG A 410 48.24 30.02 42.16
CA ARG A 410 47.93 30.87 43.32
C ARG A 410 48.46 30.26 44.61
N CYS A 411 48.26 28.96 44.84
CA CYS A 411 48.77 28.26 46.02
C CYS A 411 50.30 28.35 46.10
N GLN A 412 51.01 28.06 45.00
CA GLN A 412 52.47 28.15 44.94
C GLN A 412 52.97 29.58 45.23
N LYS A 413 52.26 30.59 44.73
CA LYS A 413 52.56 32.00 45.03
C LYS A 413 52.36 32.33 46.52
N TYR A 414 51.28 31.81 47.13
CA TYR A 414 51.03 31.97 48.57
C TYR A 414 52.09 31.29 49.43
N GLU A 415 52.48 30.05 49.11
CA GLU A 415 53.54 29.31 49.80
C GLU A 415 54.88 30.05 49.71
N GLY A 416 55.26 30.51 48.52
CA GLY A 416 56.47 31.31 48.33
C GLY A 416 56.42 32.64 49.10
N ALA A 417 55.26 33.31 49.15
CA ALA A 417 55.07 34.53 49.92
C ALA A 417 55.13 34.28 51.45
N LEU A 418 54.55 33.18 51.93
CA LEU A 418 54.56 32.76 53.32
C LEU A 418 55.99 32.41 53.76
N GLY A 419 56.70 31.61 52.97
CA GLY A 419 58.12 31.28 53.19
C GLY A 419 58.98 32.54 53.29
N ARG A 420 58.82 33.50 52.37
CA ARG A 420 59.52 34.79 52.44
C ARG A 420 59.19 35.59 53.71
N ARG A 421 57.93 35.60 54.17
CA ARG A 421 57.53 36.26 55.42
C ARG A 421 58.16 35.60 56.65
N ILE A 422 58.16 34.27 56.70
CA ILE A 422 58.78 33.49 57.79
C ILE A 422 60.29 33.78 57.84
N THR A 423 61.00 33.68 56.71
CA THR A 423 62.43 33.98 56.63
C THR A 423 62.77 35.40 57.06
N ARG A 424 61.94 36.40 56.67
CA ARG A 424 62.11 37.79 57.13
C ARG A 424 61.92 37.92 58.65
N ARG A 425 60.93 37.25 59.24
CA ARG A 425 60.70 37.26 60.69
C ARG A 425 61.86 36.58 61.43
N LEU A 426 62.34 35.43 60.95
CA LEU A 426 63.49 34.74 61.51
C LEU A 426 64.77 35.59 61.43
N ARG A 427 65.05 36.24 60.30
CA ARG A 427 66.19 37.17 60.17
C ARG A 427 66.07 38.36 61.12
N ARG A 428 64.89 38.95 61.27
CA ARG A 428 64.65 40.03 62.24
C ARG A 428 64.87 39.56 63.68
N ALA A 429 64.35 38.39 64.04
CA ALA A 429 64.57 37.80 65.36
C ALA A 429 66.06 37.54 65.61
N ALA A 430 66.77 36.94 64.66
CA ALA A 430 68.22 36.72 64.76
C ALA A 430 69.00 38.05 64.89
N SER A 431 68.59 39.10 64.16
CA SER A 431 69.21 40.43 64.24
C SER A 431 68.91 41.17 65.55
N LEU A 432 67.82 40.84 66.22
CA LEU A 432 67.48 41.35 67.57
C LEU A 432 68.30 40.61 68.62
N VAL A 433 68.43 39.29 68.52
CA VAL A 433 69.29 38.47 69.39
C VAL A 433 70.76 38.91 69.29
N LEU A 434 71.29 39.08 68.07
CA LEU A 434 72.66 39.56 67.85
C LEU A 434 72.92 40.98 68.38
N ARG A 435 71.87 41.81 68.52
CA ARG A 435 71.95 43.15 69.13
C ARG A 435 71.85 43.14 70.65
N HIS A 436 71.40 42.03 71.25
CA HIS A 436 71.38 41.85 72.71
C HIS A 436 72.63 41.13 73.23
N VAL A 437 73.42 40.51 72.34
CA VAL A 437 74.66 39.79 72.66
C VAL A 437 75.92 40.65 72.42
N ARG A 438 75.75 41.87 71.89
CA ARG A 438 76.75 42.95 71.91
C ARG A 438 76.33 43.98 72.94
#